data_AF-A0A525JM13-F1
#
_entry.id   AF-A0A525JM13-F1
#
_cell.length_a   1.000
_cell.length_b   1.000
_cell.length_c   1.000
_cell.angle_alpha   90.00
_cell.angle_beta   90.00
_cell.angle_gamma   90.00
#
_symmetry.space_group_name_H-M   'P 1'
#
loop_
_entity.id
_entity.type
_entity.pdbx_description
1 polymer ?
#
loop_
_entity_poly.entity_id
_entity_poly.type
_entity_poly.pdbx_seq_one_letter_code
_entity_poly.pdbx_strand_id
1 'polypeptide(L)'
;LDVTSDLGIPTYVAILHWMQNGQENIEFGSGAHFDKRVALLRTLTELNQFMSIGLMNGGTGEKPSLDGVTPLHLADYPFLTPSGAPMTRPDPDPLAGLLETTRDQVNACVDTATRAGLDFLVLNQTRPDIEVPIVRVIVPGLRHFYRRFGPGRLYDVPVKLGLRDRPIPESELTPFLPHS
;
A
#
# COMPACT_ATOMS: atom_id res chain seq x y z
N LEU A 1 -5.96 -7.25 4.22
CA LEU A 1 -5.44 -6.51 5.39
C LEU A 1 -5.81 -5.04 5.24
N ASP A 2 -6.30 -4.40 6.30
CA ASP A 2 -6.52 -2.94 6.33
C ASP A 2 -5.22 -2.27 6.82
N VAL A 3 -4.64 -1.43 5.96
CA VAL A 3 -3.41 -0.66 6.24
C VAL A 3 -3.66 0.84 6.21
N THR A 4 -4.91 1.26 6.39
CA THR A 4 -5.33 2.67 6.45
C THR A 4 -4.58 3.39 7.57
N SER A 5 -3.79 4.39 7.17
CA SER A 5 -2.91 5.17 8.05
C SER A 5 -3.63 6.34 8.73
N ASP A 6 -2.87 7.19 9.42
CA ASP A 6 -3.36 8.43 10.04
C ASP A 6 -3.90 9.47 9.06
N LEU A 7 -3.75 9.26 7.74
CA LEU A 7 -4.37 10.08 6.71
C LEU A 7 -5.86 9.76 6.50
N GLY A 8 -6.32 8.61 7.00
CA GLY A 8 -7.74 8.23 6.95
C GLY A 8 -8.27 7.82 5.57
N ILE A 9 -7.42 7.76 4.54
CA ILE A 9 -7.81 7.27 3.20
C ILE A 9 -7.81 5.73 3.22
N PRO A 10 -8.95 5.06 2.96
CA PRO A 10 -9.02 3.60 2.93
C PRO A 10 -7.94 3.00 2.04
N THR A 11 -7.10 2.16 2.65
CA THR A 11 -5.97 1.52 1.97
C THR A 11 -5.91 0.06 2.40
N TYR A 12 -5.85 -0.85 1.43
CA TYR A 12 -5.84 -2.28 1.65
C TYR A 12 -4.64 -2.94 1.00
N VAL A 13 -4.24 -4.07 1.57
CA VAL A 13 -3.29 -5.02 0.99
C VAL A 13 -3.95 -6.39 0.98
N ALA A 14 -4.03 -7.03 -0.19
CA ALA A 14 -4.46 -8.41 -0.34
C ALA A 14 -3.22 -9.30 -0.39
N ILE A 15 -3.25 -10.39 0.37
CA ILE A 15 -2.20 -11.41 0.39
C ILE A 15 -2.80 -12.67 -0.22
N LEU A 16 -2.14 -13.21 -1.24
CA LEU A 16 -2.43 -14.51 -1.83
C LEU A 16 -1.30 -15.47 -1.46
N HIS A 17 -1.67 -16.65 -1.00
CA HIS A 17 -0.73 -17.69 -0.61
C HIS A 17 -1.19 -19.02 -1.20
N TRP A 18 -0.29 -19.75 -1.87
CA TRP A 18 -0.56 -21.08 -2.41
C TRP A 18 0.66 -22.00 -2.37
N MET A 19 0.41 -23.31 -2.42
CA MET A 19 1.43 -24.34 -2.52
C MET A 19 1.64 -24.75 -3.97
N GLN A 20 2.89 -24.86 -4.41
CA GLN A 20 3.25 -25.41 -5.72
C GLN A 20 4.55 -26.21 -5.61
N ASN A 21 4.55 -27.46 -6.07
CA ASN A 21 5.73 -28.34 -6.02
C ASN A 21 6.40 -28.47 -4.62
N GLY A 22 5.61 -28.35 -3.55
CA GLY A 22 6.12 -28.40 -2.17
C GLY A 22 6.74 -27.10 -1.67
N GLN A 23 6.66 -26.00 -2.43
CA GLN A 23 7.09 -24.66 -2.04
C GLN A 23 5.88 -23.75 -1.82
N GLU A 24 5.99 -22.85 -0.84
CA GLU A 24 5.01 -21.77 -0.64
C GLU A 24 5.31 -20.62 -1.60
N ASN A 25 4.25 -20.03 -2.15
CA ASN A 25 4.30 -18.84 -2.95
C ASN A 25 3.40 -17.79 -2.34
N ILE A 26 3.88 -16.55 -2.25
CA ILE A 26 3.13 -15.43 -1.69
C ILE A 26 3.14 -14.29 -2.69
N GLU A 27 1.97 -13.77 -3.02
CA GLU A 27 1.80 -12.59 -3.86
C GLU A 27 0.96 -11.57 -3.10
N PHE A 28 1.12 -10.30 -3.44
CA PHE A 28 0.31 -9.25 -2.84
C PHE A 28 -0.11 -8.20 -3.85
N GLY A 29 -1.26 -7.60 -3.58
CA GLY A 29 -1.76 -6.42 -4.29
C GLY A 29 -2.18 -5.38 -3.27
N SER A 30 -2.19 -4.12 -3.67
CA SER A 30 -2.47 -2.97 -2.84
C SER A 30 -3.47 -2.01 -3.52
N GLY A 31 -4.13 -1.19 -2.73
CA GLY A 31 -5.06 -0.23 -3.30
C GLY A 31 -5.53 0.78 -2.27
N ALA A 32 -5.58 2.04 -2.69
CA ALA A 32 -6.11 3.15 -1.91
C ALA A 32 -7.17 3.91 -2.70
N HIS A 33 -8.26 4.30 -2.03
CA HIS A 33 -9.32 5.14 -2.60
C HIS A 33 -10.24 5.66 -1.47
N PHE A 34 -10.91 6.79 -1.67
CA PHE A 34 -11.88 7.31 -0.70
C PHE A 34 -13.08 6.35 -0.51
N ASP A 35 -13.59 5.78 -1.60
CA ASP A 35 -14.56 4.67 -1.55
C ASP A 35 -13.85 3.34 -1.25
N LYS A 36 -14.19 2.71 -0.13
CA LYS A 36 -13.66 1.42 0.33
C LYS A 36 -13.86 0.29 -0.69
N ARG A 37 -15.00 0.25 -1.39
CA ARG A 37 -15.29 -0.76 -2.42
C ARG A 37 -14.34 -0.61 -3.60
N VAL A 38 -14.08 0.62 -4.02
CA VAL A 38 -13.11 0.91 -5.09
C VAL A 38 -11.69 0.58 -4.62
N ALA A 39 -11.31 0.92 -3.39
CA ALA A 39 -10.00 0.56 -2.84
C ALA A 39 -9.80 -0.96 -2.81
N LEU A 40 -10.81 -1.72 -2.35
CA LEU A 40 -10.79 -3.19 -2.37
C LEU A 40 -10.73 -3.75 -3.79
N LEU A 41 -11.54 -3.22 -4.71
CA LEU A 41 -11.53 -3.63 -6.11
C LEU A 41 -10.13 -3.46 -6.71
N ARG A 42 -9.52 -2.28 -6.53
CA ARG A 42 -8.15 -2.00 -6.99
C ARG A 42 -7.13 -2.98 -6.42
N THR A 43 -7.23 -3.25 -5.12
CA THR A 43 -6.34 -4.18 -4.41
C THR A 43 -6.41 -5.59 -5.02
N LEU A 44 -7.61 -6.10 -5.27
CA LEU A 44 -7.79 -7.42 -5.88
C LEU A 44 -7.40 -7.45 -7.36
N THR A 45 -7.63 -6.36 -8.09
CA THR A 45 -7.20 -6.26 -9.50
C THR A 45 -5.68 -6.20 -9.64
N GLU A 46 -4.97 -5.50 -8.76
CA GLU A 46 -3.51 -5.46 -8.76
C GLU A 46 -2.94 -6.86 -8.46
N LEU A 47 -3.51 -7.57 -7.47
CA LEU A 47 -3.13 -8.95 -7.16
C LEU A 47 -3.32 -9.89 -8.37
N ASN A 48 -4.45 -9.77 -9.08
CA ASN A 48 -4.70 -10.57 -10.29
C ASN A 48 -3.73 -10.24 -11.43
N GLN A 49 -3.29 -8.98 -11.54
CA GLN A 49 -2.30 -8.57 -12.54
C GLN A 49 -0.93 -9.18 -12.25
N PHE A 50 -0.47 -9.15 -11.00
CA PHE A 50 0.78 -9.80 -10.60
C PHE A 50 0.75 -11.31 -10.86
N MET A 51 -0.36 -11.97 -10.50
CA MET A 51 -0.57 -13.39 -10.83
C MET A 51 -0.48 -13.65 -12.34
N SER A 52 -1.15 -12.82 -13.14
CA SER A 52 -1.16 -12.98 -14.61
C SER A 52 0.21 -12.73 -15.23
N ILE A 53 0.98 -11.75 -14.73
CA ILE A 53 2.35 -11.48 -15.18
C ILE A 53 3.29 -12.61 -14.76
N GLY A 54 3.14 -13.16 -13.54
CA GLY A 54 3.87 -14.33 -13.07
C GLY A 54 3.66 -15.55 -13.97
N LEU A 55 2.42 -15.78 -14.41
CA LEU A 55 2.04 -16.87 -15.32
C LEU A 55 2.50 -16.62 -16.77
N MET A 56 2.45 -15.39 -17.28
CA MET A 56 2.80 -15.07 -18.67
C MET A 56 4.31 -15.07 -18.94
N ASN A 57 5.16 -14.84 -17.93
CA ASN A 57 6.61 -14.83 -18.08
C ASN A 57 7.26 -16.23 -18.17
N GLY A 58 6.47 -17.31 -18.30
CA GLY A 58 6.98 -18.68 -18.33
C GLY A 58 7.67 -19.11 -17.02
N GLY A 59 7.52 -18.32 -15.95
CA GLY A 59 8.00 -18.68 -14.62
C GLY A 59 7.09 -19.73 -14.04
N THR A 60 7.66 -20.78 -13.46
CA THR A 60 6.97 -21.86 -12.76
C THR A 60 6.27 -21.40 -11.46
N GLY A 61 6.00 -20.10 -11.27
CA GLY A 61 5.77 -19.47 -9.98
C GLY A 61 7.07 -19.07 -9.26
N GLU A 62 8.23 -19.48 -9.77
CA GLU A 62 9.55 -19.26 -9.16
C GLU A 62 10.15 -17.87 -9.44
N LYS A 63 9.41 -16.80 -9.14
CA LYS A 63 10.08 -15.55 -8.76
C LYS A 63 10.01 -15.48 -7.25
N PRO A 64 11.14 -15.47 -6.51
CA PRO A 64 11.12 -15.25 -5.08
C PRO A 64 10.52 -13.88 -4.82
N SER A 65 9.23 -13.84 -4.53
CA SER A 65 8.58 -12.66 -3.97
C SER A 65 9.08 -12.56 -2.52
N LEU A 66 9.69 -11.41 -2.20
CA LEU A 66 10.48 -11.13 -0.99
C LEU A 66 11.96 -11.58 -1.11
N ASP A 67 12.75 -10.74 -1.79
CA ASP A 67 14.22 -10.61 -1.69
C ASP A 67 15.10 -11.86 -1.49
N GLY A 68 14.87 -12.91 -2.28
CA GLY A 68 15.86 -13.99 -2.43
C GLY A 68 15.98 -14.94 -1.22
N VAL A 69 14.99 -14.95 -0.32
CA VAL A 69 14.86 -16.03 0.67
C VAL A 69 14.00 -17.13 0.07
N THR A 70 14.63 -18.27 -0.24
CA THR A 70 13.95 -19.48 -0.68
C THR A 70 14.43 -20.67 0.19
N PRO A 71 13.52 -21.46 0.78
CA PRO A 71 12.05 -21.37 0.68
C PRO A 71 11.47 -20.21 1.50
N LEU A 72 10.36 -19.65 1.01
CA LEU A 72 9.52 -18.72 1.74
C LEU A 72 8.58 -19.53 2.65
N HIS A 73 8.41 -19.13 3.91
CA HIS A 73 7.42 -19.73 4.80
C HIS A 73 6.55 -18.65 5.42
N LEU A 74 5.25 -18.66 5.15
CA LEU A 74 4.27 -17.68 5.66
C LEU A 74 4.36 -17.53 7.20
N ALA A 75 4.70 -18.62 7.90
CA ALA A 75 4.90 -18.62 9.35
C ALA A 75 6.01 -17.66 9.81
N ASP A 76 7.03 -17.40 8.98
CA ASP A 76 8.12 -16.46 9.28
C ASP A 76 7.68 -14.99 9.10
N TYR A 77 6.51 -14.76 8.51
CA TYR A 77 5.97 -13.44 8.16
C TYR A 77 4.59 -13.21 8.79
N PRO A 78 4.47 -13.17 10.13
CA PRO A 78 3.17 -13.06 10.80
C PRO A 78 2.38 -11.81 10.38
N PHE A 79 3.05 -10.75 9.94
CA PHE A 79 2.44 -9.51 9.46
C PHE A 79 1.69 -9.64 8.13
N LEU A 80 1.86 -10.76 7.41
CA LEU A 80 1.10 -11.08 6.19
C LEU A 80 -0.24 -11.76 6.48
N THR A 81 -0.44 -12.20 7.73
CA THR A 81 -1.70 -12.81 8.16
C THR A 81 -2.51 -11.84 9.02
N PRO A 82 -3.85 -11.88 8.94
CA PRO A 82 -4.69 -11.06 9.81
C PRO A 82 -4.53 -11.51 11.27
N SER A 83 -4.24 -10.57 12.16
CA SER A 83 -4.21 -10.81 13.60
C SER A 83 -5.56 -10.50 14.24
N GLY A 84 -6.11 -11.44 15.01
CA GLY A 84 -7.33 -11.23 15.80
C GLY A 84 -8.62 -11.17 14.98
N ALA A 85 -9.72 -10.77 15.64
CA ALA A 85 -10.99 -10.55 14.96
C ALA A 85 -10.89 -9.32 14.05
N PRO A 86 -11.54 -9.31 12.87
CA PRO A 86 -11.53 -8.14 12.00
C PRO A 86 -12.02 -6.93 12.79
N MET A 87 -11.18 -5.90 12.88
CA MET A 87 -11.64 -4.59 13.33
C MET A 87 -12.60 -4.07 12.27
N THR A 88 -13.88 -4.37 12.42
CA THR A 88 -14.93 -3.62 11.77
C THR A 88 -14.86 -2.21 12.34
N ARG A 89 -14.07 -1.34 11.70
CA ARG A 89 -14.17 0.09 11.95
C ARG A 89 -15.62 0.44 11.64
N PRO A 90 -16.42 0.91 12.62
CA PRO A 90 -17.82 1.23 12.39
C PRO A 90 -17.84 2.23 11.25
N ASP A 91 -18.58 1.92 10.19
CA ASP A 91 -18.58 2.66 8.94
C ASP A 91 -18.88 4.14 9.22
N PRO A 92 -17.90 5.05 9.15
CA PRO A 92 -18.19 6.46 9.16
C PRO A 92 -17.83 6.89 7.76
N ASP A 93 -18.72 6.68 6.79
CA ASP A 93 -18.45 7.18 5.45
C ASP A 93 -19.29 8.41 5.15
N PRO A 94 -18.99 9.58 5.77
CA PRO A 94 -19.50 10.83 5.28
C PRO A 94 -18.80 11.27 3.99
N LEU A 95 -17.86 10.49 3.41
CA LEU A 95 -17.14 10.83 2.17
C LEU A 95 -17.47 9.92 0.98
N ALA A 96 -17.89 8.67 1.19
CA ALA A 96 -18.43 7.80 0.14
C ALA A 96 -19.78 8.35 -0.32
N GLY A 97 -19.71 9.21 -1.32
CA GLY A 97 -20.84 9.93 -1.89
C GLY A 97 -20.69 11.45 -1.83
N LEU A 98 -19.75 12.00 -1.05
CA LEU A 98 -19.59 13.46 -0.90
C LEU A 98 -18.60 14.08 -1.91
N LEU A 99 -17.76 13.26 -2.54
CA LEU A 99 -16.78 13.69 -3.54
C LEU A 99 -17.31 13.33 -4.94
N GLU A 100 -18.32 14.07 -5.36
CA GLU A 100 -19.07 13.83 -6.61
C GLU A 100 -18.19 13.99 -7.86
N THR A 101 -17.14 14.82 -7.78
CA THR A 101 -16.24 15.07 -8.91
C THR A 101 -14.79 14.67 -8.62
N THR A 102 -14.05 14.37 -9.69
CA THR A 102 -12.59 14.16 -9.61
C THR A 102 -11.86 15.35 -8.99
N ARG A 103 -12.36 16.58 -9.20
CA ARG A 103 -11.77 17.79 -8.61
C ARG A 103 -11.92 17.77 -7.09
N ASP A 104 -13.09 17.38 -6.58
CA ASP A 104 -13.33 17.32 -5.14
C ASP A 104 -12.45 16.27 -4.48
N GLN A 105 -12.26 15.12 -5.14
CA GLN A 105 -11.34 14.09 -4.66
C GLN A 105 -9.89 14.57 -4.59
N VAL A 106 -9.43 15.33 -5.59
CA VAL A 106 -8.08 15.93 -5.55
C VAL A 106 -7.97 16.95 -4.43
N ASN A 107 -8.97 17.83 -4.26
CA ASN A 107 -8.99 18.82 -3.18
C ASN A 107 -8.98 18.12 -1.80
N ALA A 108 -9.74 17.04 -1.63
CA ALA A 108 -9.74 16.25 -0.40
C ALA A 108 -8.36 15.64 -0.10
N CYS A 109 -7.60 15.23 -1.13
CA CYS A 109 -6.21 14.79 -0.96
C CYS A 109 -5.29 15.93 -0.50
N VAL A 110 -5.43 17.12 -1.09
CA VAL A 110 -4.67 18.32 -0.69
C VAL A 110 -5.00 18.71 0.76
N ASP A 111 -6.27 18.72 1.13
CA ASP A 111 -6.71 19.05 2.50
C ASP A 111 -6.20 18.01 3.51
N THR A 112 -6.22 16.73 3.13
CA THR A 112 -5.70 15.64 3.97
C THR A 112 -4.19 15.78 4.20
N ALA A 113 -3.42 16.08 3.16
CA ALA A 113 -1.99 16.34 3.29
C ALA A 113 -1.73 17.58 4.17
N THR A 114 -2.48 18.67 3.94
CA THR A 114 -2.37 19.92 4.70
C THR A 114 -2.66 19.71 6.19
N ARG A 115 -3.74 18.99 6.53
CA ARG A 115 -4.06 18.65 7.94
C ARG A 115 -2.99 17.77 8.59
N ALA A 116 -2.26 16.98 7.81
CA ALA A 116 -1.14 16.18 8.29
C ALA A 116 0.19 16.98 8.35
N GLY A 117 0.19 18.27 7.98
CA GLY A 117 1.37 19.11 7.93
C GLY A 117 2.33 18.76 6.79
N LEU A 118 1.80 18.26 5.67
CA LEU A 118 2.56 17.84 4.49
C LEU A 118 2.25 18.74 3.29
N ASP A 119 3.29 19.11 2.54
CA ASP A 119 3.15 19.82 1.27
C ASP A 119 2.59 18.89 0.18
N PHE A 120 1.71 19.41 -0.67
CA PHE A 120 1.16 18.68 -1.82
C PHE A 120 1.60 19.35 -3.13
N LEU A 121 2.63 18.79 -3.78
CA LEU A 121 3.24 19.34 -4.98
C LEU A 121 2.81 18.57 -6.22
N VAL A 122 2.59 19.27 -7.32
CA VAL A 122 2.22 18.66 -8.61
C VAL A 122 3.15 19.16 -9.70
N LEU A 123 3.83 18.24 -10.37
CA LEU A 123 4.62 18.50 -11.56
C LEU A 123 3.82 18.08 -12.80
N ASN A 124 3.49 19.04 -13.66
CA ASN A 124 2.91 18.76 -14.98
C ASN A 124 4.01 18.22 -15.91
N GLN A 125 3.82 17.01 -16.42
CA GLN A 125 4.72 16.34 -17.37
C GLN A 125 4.04 16.10 -18.73
N THR A 126 2.92 16.79 -18.99
CA THR A 126 2.20 16.70 -20.25
C THR A 126 3.09 17.14 -21.40
N ARG A 127 3.21 16.26 -22.38
CA ARG A 127 3.98 16.49 -23.60
C ARG A 127 3.04 17.03 -24.69
N PRO A 128 3.32 18.20 -25.28
CA PRO A 128 2.43 18.79 -26.30
C PRO A 128 2.19 17.90 -27.51
N ASP A 129 3.15 17.03 -27.85
CA ASP A 129 3.08 16.11 -28.98
C ASP A 129 2.29 14.82 -28.70
N ILE A 130 2.02 14.49 -27.42
CA ILE A 130 1.26 13.30 -27.01
C ILE A 130 -0.19 13.65 -26.65
N GLU A 131 -0.44 14.89 -26.23
CA GLU A 131 -1.77 15.42 -25.84
C GLU A 131 -2.49 14.64 -24.72
N VAL A 132 -1.82 13.71 -24.05
CA VAL A 132 -2.33 13.00 -22.87
C VAL A 132 -1.81 13.68 -21.60
N PRO A 133 -2.69 14.11 -20.67
CA PRO A 133 -2.27 14.70 -19.41
C PRO A 133 -1.47 13.73 -18.55
N ILE A 134 -0.25 14.12 -18.18
CA ILE A 134 0.61 13.36 -17.26
C ILE A 134 1.04 14.29 -16.14
N VAL A 135 0.87 13.83 -14.90
CA VAL A 135 1.31 14.56 -13.70
C VAL A 135 2.07 13.65 -12.76
N ARG A 136 3.04 14.23 -12.06
CA ARG A 136 3.69 13.60 -10.92
C ARG A 136 3.32 14.35 -9.65
N VAL A 137 2.59 13.68 -8.78
CA VAL A 137 2.27 14.18 -7.44
C VAL A 137 3.41 13.82 -6.48
N ILE A 138 3.84 14.78 -5.68
CA ILE A 138 4.93 14.64 -4.71
C ILE A 138 4.44 15.20 -3.39
N VAL A 139 4.44 14.37 -2.35
CA VAL A 139 4.09 14.77 -0.98
C VAL A 139 5.30 14.46 -0.08
N PRO A 140 6.22 15.43 0.11
CA PRO A 140 7.39 15.24 0.97
C PRO A 140 6.99 14.76 2.36
N GLY A 141 7.67 13.74 2.86
CA GLY A 141 7.37 13.11 4.15
C GLY A 141 6.53 11.82 4.04
N LEU A 142 5.72 11.64 2.99
CA LEU A 142 5.13 10.33 2.70
C LEU A 142 6.20 9.28 2.39
N ARG A 143 5.91 8.03 2.74
CA ARG A 143 6.88 6.93 2.67
C ARG A 143 6.62 6.10 1.44
N HIS A 144 7.68 5.83 0.69
CA HIS A 144 7.68 4.75 -0.28
C HIS A 144 7.81 3.42 0.46
N PHE A 145 7.29 2.35 -0.11
CA PHE A 145 7.45 0.98 0.42
C PHE A 145 8.86 0.39 0.19
N TYR A 146 9.78 1.13 -0.43
CA TYR A 146 11.18 0.72 -0.61
C TYR A 146 12.04 1.19 0.56
N ARG A 147 13.27 0.65 0.67
CA ARG A 147 14.25 0.97 1.72
C ARG A 147 14.63 2.45 1.76
N ARG A 148 13.86 3.21 2.52
CA ARG A 148 14.13 4.61 2.85
C ARG A 148 13.84 4.75 4.34
N PHE A 149 14.87 4.52 5.16
CA PHE A 149 14.75 4.41 6.62
C PHE A 149 15.04 5.71 7.38
N GLY A 150 15.16 6.84 6.67
CA GLY A 150 15.32 8.14 7.32
C GLY A 150 14.17 8.44 8.30
N PRO A 151 14.38 9.32 9.28
CA PRO A 151 13.40 9.62 10.32
C PRO A 151 12.05 10.13 9.76
N GLY A 152 11.03 10.15 10.61
CA GLY A 152 9.68 10.68 10.32
C GLY A 152 8.60 9.60 10.32
N ARG A 153 7.63 9.74 9.40
CA ARG A 153 6.36 8.98 9.39
C ARG A 153 6.50 7.44 9.50
N LEU A 154 7.59 6.86 9.02
CA LEU A 154 7.87 5.42 9.15
C LEU A 154 7.89 4.96 10.63
N TYR A 155 8.39 5.80 11.52
CA TYR A 155 8.55 5.52 12.94
C TYR A 155 7.42 6.13 13.79
N ASP A 156 6.95 7.33 13.40
CA ASP A 156 6.04 8.12 14.22
C ASP A 156 4.57 7.70 14.06
N VAL A 157 4.14 7.31 12.85
CA VAL A 157 2.73 6.99 12.57
C VAL A 157 2.25 5.73 13.30
N PRO A 158 3.02 4.63 13.39
CA PRO A 158 2.60 3.47 14.17
C PRO A 158 2.32 3.81 15.65
N VAL A 159 3.09 4.73 16.24
CA VAL A 159 2.88 5.19 17.62
C VAL A 159 1.64 6.08 17.71
N LYS A 160 1.48 7.03 16.79
CA LYS A 160 0.30 7.92 16.72
C LYS A 160 -1.01 7.13 16.59
N LEU A 161 -0.98 5.98 15.90
CA LEU A 161 -2.12 5.08 15.71
C LEU A 161 -2.32 4.09 16.87
N GLY A 162 -1.45 4.08 17.88
CA GLY A 162 -1.50 3.13 18.99
C GLY A 162 -1.16 1.68 18.59
N LEU A 163 -0.51 1.48 17.42
CA LEU A 163 -0.04 0.17 16.99
C LEU A 163 1.23 -0.26 17.74
N ARG A 164 1.96 0.71 18.31
CA ARG A 164 3.14 0.51 19.16
C ARG A 164 3.20 1.59 20.24
N ASP A 165 3.73 1.23 21.41
CA ASP A 165 3.92 2.20 22.51
C ASP A 165 5.09 3.16 22.25
N ARG A 166 6.07 2.75 21.45
CA ARG A 166 7.28 3.53 21.14
C ARG A 166 7.77 3.28 19.71
N PRO A 167 8.52 4.24 19.12
CA PRO A 167 9.16 4.05 17.83
C PRO A 167 10.06 2.80 17.83
N ILE A 168 9.99 2.03 16.75
CA ILE A 168 10.89 0.89 16.53
C ILE A 168 12.28 1.41 16.12
N PRO A 169 13.39 0.84 16.62
CA PRO A 169 14.71 1.22 16.11
C PRO A 169 14.89 0.73 14.66
N GLU A 170 15.72 1.44 13.88
CA GLU A 170 15.99 1.09 12.47
C GLU A 170 16.51 -0.35 12.32
N SER A 171 17.30 -0.84 13.28
CA SER A 171 17.84 -2.20 13.31
C SER A 171 16.79 -3.30 13.45
N GLU A 172 15.57 -2.97 13.89
CA GLU A 172 14.45 -3.89 14.03
C GLU A 172 13.42 -3.75 12.89
N LEU A 173 13.65 -2.85 11.91
CA LEU A 173 12.80 -2.79 10.73
C LEU A 173 12.89 -4.10 9.94
N THR A 174 11.77 -4.48 9.33
CA THR A 174 11.71 -5.68 8.48
C THR A 174 12.84 -5.66 7.45
N PRO A 175 13.65 -6.72 7.36
CA PRO A 175 14.64 -6.85 6.29
C PRO A 175 13.99 -7.17 4.95
N PHE A 176 12.72 -7.60 4.96
CA PHE A 176 11.97 -8.05 3.79
C PHE A 176 11.38 -6.89 3.01
N LEU A 177 11.53 -6.93 1.69
CA LEU A 177 11.05 -5.88 0.81
C LEU A 177 10.24 -6.47 -0.36
N PRO A 178 9.19 -5.76 -0.76
CA PRO A 178 8.53 -6.06 -2.02
C PRO A 178 9.44 -5.63 -3.19
N HIS A 179 9.91 -6.62 -3.94
CA HIS A 179 10.53 -6.53 -5.27
C HIS A 179 11.59 -5.44 -5.46
N SER A 180 12.87 -5.81 -5.32
CA SER A 180 13.98 -5.13 -6.01
C SER A 180 14.12 -5.58 -7.45
#